data_AF-K1TH01-F1
#
_entry.id   AF-K1TH01-F1
#
_cell.length_a   1.000
_cell.length_b   1.000
_cell.length_c   1.000
_cell.angle_alpha   90.00
_cell.angle_beta   90.00
_cell.angle_gamma   90.00
#
_symmetry.space_group_name_H-M   'P 1'
#
loop_
_entity.id
_entity.type
_entity.pdbx_description
1 polymer ?
#
loop_
_entity_poly.entity_id
_entity_poly.type
_entity_poly.pdbx_seq_one_letter_code
_entity_poly.pdbx_strand_id
1 'polypeptide(L)'
;MSFVDLNVQFSYRSDVDDIATDFLVPVLSESISYKRSVGYFSTSSLISLSVGLCKMAQNGGKVEIICSPQLSKEDIEAVNLGYKTREKAITEALALSIAEPKDYYESERLNLIVTMIAMGILDIKIAFMETDTGINIYHEKIALFEDKYGNKIGFNGSLNESENGLKNNFESIDTYCS
;
A
#
# COMPACT_ATOMS: atom_id res chain seq x y z
N MET A 1 -5.52 -10.04 16.46
CA MET A 1 -5.14 -11.43 16.17
C MET A 1 -3.64 -11.44 15.85
N SER A 2 -3.14 -12.51 15.24
CA SER A 2 -1.80 -12.64 14.64
C SER A 2 -1.96 -13.25 13.24
N PHE A 3 -0.91 -13.21 12.42
CA PHE A 3 -0.89 -13.90 11.13
C PHE A 3 -1.17 -15.39 11.23
N VAL A 4 -0.81 -16.03 12.34
CA VAL A 4 -1.06 -17.48 12.55
C VAL A 4 -2.55 -17.82 12.71
N ASP A 5 -3.39 -16.82 12.99
CA ASP A 5 -4.85 -16.98 13.09
C ASP A 5 -5.54 -16.79 11.72
N LEU A 6 -4.80 -16.33 10.71
CA LEU A 6 -5.33 -16.07 9.36
C LEU A 6 -5.25 -17.33 8.50
N ASN A 7 -6.29 -17.58 7.71
CA ASN A 7 -6.29 -18.65 6.71
C ASN A 7 -5.62 -18.16 5.41
N VAL A 8 -4.30 -18.03 5.43
CA VAL A 8 -3.52 -17.60 4.26
C VAL A 8 -3.32 -18.78 3.31
N GLN A 9 -3.79 -18.64 2.07
CA GLN A 9 -3.59 -19.65 1.03
C GLN A 9 -2.19 -19.54 0.44
N PHE A 10 -1.64 -20.67 -0.03
CA PHE A 10 -0.35 -20.70 -0.72
C PHE A 10 -0.34 -19.85 -2.00
N SER A 11 -1.49 -19.76 -2.68
CA SER A 11 -1.65 -18.97 -3.89
C SER A 11 -3.06 -18.38 -3.94
N TYR A 12 -3.20 -17.20 -4.53
CA TYR A 12 -4.48 -16.57 -4.84
C TYR A 12 -4.53 -16.21 -6.32
N ARG A 13 -5.70 -16.35 -6.95
CA ARG A 13 -5.92 -16.02 -8.36
C ARG A 13 -7.21 -15.26 -8.54
N SER A 14 -7.19 -14.15 -9.28
CA SER A 14 -8.38 -13.28 -9.39
C SER A 14 -9.56 -13.87 -10.18
N ASP A 15 -9.41 -15.04 -10.81
CA ASP A 15 -10.52 -15.81 -11.38
C ASP A 15 -11.32 -16.62 -10.34
N VAL A 16 -10.77 -16.77 -9.14
CA VAL A 16 -11.35 -17.58 -8.04
C VAL A 16 -11.49 -16.76 -6.75
N ASP A 17 -10.49 -15.93 -6.44
CA ASP A 17 -10.35 -15.19 -5.19
C ASP A 17 -10.48 -13.67 -5.42
N ASP A 18 -10.98 -12.95 -4.42
CA ASP A 18 -10.81 -11.50 -4.35
C ASP A 18 -9.54 -11.21 -3.53
N ILE A 19 -8.41 -11.03 -4.23
CA ILE A 19 -7.11 -10.82 -3.58
C ILE A 19 -7.13 -9.63 -2.58
N ALA A 20 -7.97 -8.62 -2.82
CA ALA A 20 -8.07 -7.49 -1.91
C ALA A 20 -8.76 -7.90 -0.60
N THR A 21 -9.93 -8.53 -0.67
CA THR A 21 -10.74 -8.84 0.52
C THR A 21 -10.41 -10.17 1.18
N ASP A 22 -9.98 -11.17 0.41
CA ASP A 22 -9.63 -12.51 0.90
C ASP A 22 -8.19 -12.59 1.45
N PHE A 23 -7.32 -11.65 1.08
CA PHE A 23 -5.90 -11.69 1.47
C PHE A 23 -5.37 -10.36 1.99
N LEU A 24 -5.31 -9.31 1.16
CA LEU A 24 -4.59 -8.08 1.50
C LEU A 24 -5.20 -7.36 2.71
N VAL A 25 -6.52 -7.19 2.75
CA VAL A 25 -7.21 -6.49 3.86
C VAL A 25 -7.05 -7.25 5.19
N PRO A 26 -7.30 -8.57 5.27
CA PRO A 26 -7.05 -9.34 6.50
C PRO A 26 -5.60 -9.24 6.98
N VAL A 27 -4.62 -9.40 6.08
CA VAL A 27 -3.19 -9.35 6.44
C VAL A 27 -2.76 -7.96 6.88
N LEU A 28 -3.17 -6.90 6.16
CA LEU A 28 -2.89 -5.51 6.55
C LEU A 28 -3.46 -5.19 7.93
N SER A 29 -4.65 -5.68 8.24
CA SER A 29 -5.33 -5.40 9.51
C SER A 29 -4.56 -5.88 10.75
N GLU A 30 -3.74 -6.92 10.59
CA GLU A 30 -2.91 -7.50 11.65
C GLU A 30 -1.43 -7.10 11.56
N SER A 31 -1.05 -6.33 10.54
CA SER A 31 0.33 -5.91 10.29
C SER A 31 0.77 -4.74 11.17
N ILE A 32 2.07 -4.66 11.42
CA ILE A 32 2.78 -3.45 11.90
C ILE A 32 3.77 -2.92 10.85
N SER A 33 4.08 -3.70 9.82
CA SER A 33 4.88 -3.26 8.69
C SER A 33 4.32 -3.84 7.40
N TYR A 34 4.19 -3.00 6.38
CA TYR A 34 3.90 -3.40 5.00
C TYR A 34 4.93 -2.74 4.09
N LYS A 35 5.77 -3.54 3.45
CA LYS A 35 6.77 -3.10 2.48
C LYS A 35 6.36 -3.60 1.11
N ARG A 36 6.25 -2.69 0.16
CA ARG A 36 5.79 -2.97 -1.20
C ARG A 36 6.78 -2.46 -2.22
N SER A 37 7.21 -3.35 -3.09
CA SER A 37 7.90 -3.01 -4.33
C SER A 37 6.95 -3.30 -5.48
N VAL A 38 6.58 -2.29 -6.26
CA VAL A 38 5.66 -2.46 -7.39
C VAL A 38 6.12 -1.63 -8.59
N GLY A 39 5.93 -2.16 -9.81
CA GLY A 39 6.17 -1.36 -11.00
C GLY A 39 5.18 -0.22 -11.15
N TYR A 40 3.94 -0.56 -11.48
CA TYR A 40 2.87 0.41 -11.61
C TYR A 40 2.13 0.59 -10.28
N PHE A 41 2.15 1.82 -9.76
CA PHE A 41 1.43 2.21 -8.56
C PHE A 41 0.41 3.29 -8.92
N SER A 42 -0.83 3.07 -8.54
CA SER A 42 -1.86 4.10 -8.52
C SER A 42 -2.48 4.13 -7.14
N THR A 43 -2.71 5.33 -6.63
CA THR A 43 -3.28 5.48 -5.29
C THR A 43 -4.72 4.97 -5.18
N SER A 44 -5.38 4.66 -6.30
CA SER A 44 -6.69 4.00 -6.36
C SER A 44 -6.73 2.66 -5.62
N SER A 45 -5.62 1.91 -5.65
CA SER A 45 -5.46 0.67 -4.90
C SER A 45 -5.61 0.86 -3.39
N LEU A 46 -5.11 1.97 -2.85
CA LEU A 46 -5.14 2.25 -1.42
C LEU A 46 -6.55 2.43 -0.88
N ILE A 47 -7.52 2.87 -1.70
CA ILE A 47 -8.93 2.91 -1.27
C ILE A 47 -9.46 1.49 -1.04
N SER A 48 -9.17 0.58 -1.97
CA SER A 48 -9.61 -0.81 -1.87
C SER A 48 -8.99 -1.53 -0.66
N LEU A 49 -7.83 -1.05 -0.22
CA LEU A 49 -7.11 -1.55 0.96
C LEU A 49 -7.34 -0.69 2.22
N SER A 50 -8.17 0.34 2.14
CA SER A 50 -8.24 1.42 3.15
C SER A 50 -8.62 0.92 4.54
N VAL A 51 -9.54 -0.05 4.64
CA VAL A 51 -9.92 -0.68 5.92
C VAL A 51 -8.70 -1.33 6.57
N GLY A 52 -7.96 -2.15 5.81
CA GLY A 52 -6.74 -2.79 6.30
C GLY A 52 -5.66 -1.78 6.66
N LEU A 53 -5.44 -0.76 5.84
CA LEU A 53 -4.46 0.30 6.09
C LEU A 53 -4.80 1.15 7.32
N CYS A 54 -6.07 1.49 7.52
CA CYS A 54 -6.53 2.24 8.69
C CYS A 54 -6.35 1.41 9.96
N LYS A 55 -6.65 0.10 9.90
CA LYS A 55 -6.43 -0.79 11.04
C LYS A 55 -4.94 -0.95 11.36
N MET A 56 -4.10 -1.11 10.33
CA MET A 56 -2.65 -1.14 10.47
C MET A 56 -2.12 0.15 11.11
N ALA A 57 -2.62 1.31 10.69
CA ALA A 57 -2.29 2.60 11.27
C ALA A 57 -2.68 2.71 12.75
N GLN A 58 -3.86 2.22 13.13
CA GLN A 58 -4.30 2.16 14.54
C GLN A 58 -3.39 1.28 15.40
N ASN A 59 -2.77 0.25 14.81
CA ASN A 59 -1.79 -0.60 15.47
C ASN A 59 -0.39 0.04 15.54
N GLY A 60 -0.21 1.28 15.05
CA GLY A 60 1.07 1.97 14.98
C GLY A 60 1.97 1.48 13.83
N GLY A 61 1.37 0.82 12.83
CA GLY A 61 2.10 0.23 11.72
C GLY A 61 2.54 1.24 10.65
N LYS A 62 3.42 0.78 9.76
CA LYS A 62 4.00 1.58 8.67
C LYS A 62 3.89 0.91 7.31
N VAL A 63 3.65 1.74 6.29
CA VAL A 63 3.65 1.37 4.87
C VAL A 63 4.85 2.02 4.19
N GLU A 64 5.65 1.22 3.50
CA GLU A 64 6.75 1.70 2.66
C GLU A 64 6.56 1.18 1.24
N ILE A 65 6.37 2.08 0.28
CA ILE A 65 6.14 1.74 -1.13
C ILE A 65 7.32 2.25 -1.97
N ILE A 66 7.89 1.36 -2.78
CA ILE A 66 8.82 1.70 -3.85
C ILE A 66 8.10 1.46 -5.17
N CYS A 67 7.99 2.49 -5.99
CA CYS A 67 7.33 2.42 -7.30
C CYS A 67 8.07 3.15 -8.41
N SER A 68 7.73 2.83 -9.67
CA SER A 68 8.24 3.59 -10.83
C SER A 68 7.58 4.98 -10.91
N PRO A 69 8.20 5.96 -11.61
CA PRO A 69 7.73 7.36 -11.70
C PRO A 69 6.38 7.57 -12.41
N GLN A 70 5.64 6.51 -12.71
CA GLN A 70 4.42 6.55 -13.52
C GLN A 70 3.18 6.86 -12.67
N LEU A 71 3.23 7.95 -11.91
CA LEU A 71 2.13 8.48 -11.10
C LEU A 71 1.29 9.49 -11.87
N SER A 72 0.00 9.60 -11.56
CA SER A 72 -0.82 10.71 -12.06
C SER A 72 -0.38 12.03 -11.43
N LYS A 73 -0.74 13.15 -12.06
CA LYS A 73 -0.41 14.47 -11.53
C LYS A 73 -1.04 14.68 -10.14
N GLU A 74 -2.27 14.21 -9.99
CA GLU A 74 -3.05 14.28 -8.76
C GLU A 74 -2.40 13.45 -7.63
N ASP A 75 -1.88 12.26 -7.97
CA ASP A 75 -1.15 11.40 -7.03
C ASP A 75 0.15 12.09 -6.57
N ILE A 76 0.89 12.71 -7.48
CA ILE A 76 2.11 13.49 -7.15
C ILE A 76 1.77 14.68 -6.25
N GLU A 77 0.71 15.42 -6.55
CA GLU A 77 0.27 16.57 -5.75
C GLU A 77 -0.13 16.14 -4.33
N ALA A 78 -0.88 15.04 -4.18
CA ALA A 78 -1.26 14.50 -2.88
C ALA A 78 -0.04 14.02 -2.06
N VAL A 79 0.90 13.32 -2.70
CA VAL A 79 2.13 12.87 -2.04
C VAL A 79 2.94 14.06 -1.53
N ASN A 80 3.16 15.07 -2.38
CA ASN A 80 3.89 16.28 -2.01
C ASN A 80 3.18 17.07 -0.90
N LEU A 81 1.86 17.17 -0.96
CA LEU A 81 1.07 17.82 0.09
C LEU A 81 1.17 17.07 1.42
N GLY A 82 1.14 15.73 1.39
CA GLY A 82 1.34 14.89 2.57
C GLY A 82 2.69 15.15 3.24
N TYR A 83 3.78 15.17 2.48
CA TYR A 83 5.12 15.44 3.01
C TYR A 83 5.25 16.85 3.57
N LYS A 84 4.76 17.86 2.86
CA LYS A 84 4.71 19.25 3.35
C LYS A 84 3.90 19.36 4.65
N THR A 85 2.81 18.62 4.77
CA THR A 85 1.96 18.62 5.97
C THR A 85 2.64 17.90 7.12
N ARG A 86 3.40 16.83 6.86
CA ARG A 86 4.25 16.16 7.87
C ARG A 86 5.23 17.14 8.50
N GLU A 87 5.96 17.90 7.69
CA GLU A 87 6.92 18.91 8.17
C GLU A 87 6.25 19.96 9.06
N LYS A 88 5.07 20.45 8.64
CA LYS A 88 4.27 21.38 9.44
C LYS A 88 3.78 20.75 10.74
N ALA A 89 3.22 19.53 10.70
CA ALA A 89 2.70 18.86 11.89
C ALA A 89 3.80 18.61 12.93
N ILE A 90 5.02 18.26 12.48
CA ILE A 90 6.20 18.14 13.34
C ILE A 90 6.57 19.49 13.98
N THR A 91 6.47 20.58 13.21
CA THR A 91 6.85 21.93 13.67
C THR A 91 5.79 22.58 14.55
N GLU A 92 4.51 22.32 14.27
CA GLU A 92 3.34 23.04 14.82
C GLU A 92 2.49 22.17 15.78
N ALA A 93 2.89 20.91 16.05
CA ALA A 93 2.19 19.95 16.91
C ALA A 93 0.69 19.75 16.55
N LEU A 94 0.38 19.68 15.25
CA LEU A 94 -0.98 19.50 14.76
C LEU A 94 -1.54 18.12 15.13
N ALA A 95 -2.78 18.09 15.63
CA ALA A 95 -3.53 16.86 15.84
C ALA A 95 -4.09 16.36 14.49
N LEU A 96 -3.55 15.26 14.00
CA LEU A 96 -4.00 14.58 12.78
C LEU A 96 -4.70 13.27 13.13
N SER A 97 -5.74 12.93 12.38
CA SER A 97 -6.47 11.66 12.54
C SER A 97 -6.75 11.04 11.18
N ILE A 98 -6.52 9.73 11.07
CA ILE A 98 -6.92 8.95 9.91
C ILE A 98 -8.37 8.46 10.09
N ALA A 99 -9.17 8.59 9.04
CA ALA A 99 -10.51 8.04 8.98
C ALA A 99 -10.62 7.13 7.76
N GLU A 100 -11.38 6.05 7.90
CA GLU A 100 -11.72 5.20 6.76
C GLU A 100 -12.57 6.01 5.77
N PRO A 101 -12.22 6.00 4.46
CA PRO A 101 -13.07 6.56 3.42
C PRO A 101 -14.44 5.90 3.46
N LYS A 102 -15.51 6.70 3.41
CA LYS A 102 -16.87 6.15 3.36
C LYS A 102 -17.24 5.64 1.96
N ASP A 103 -16.70 6.30 0.94
CA ASP A 103 -17.06 6.13 -0.46
C ASP A 103 -15.80 6.14 -1.35
N TYR A 104 -15.92 5.73 -2.61
CA TYR A 104 -14.81 5.65 -3.57
C TYR A 104 -14.49 7.00 -4.27
N TYR A 105 -14.86 8.13 -3.66
CA TYR A 105 -14.63 9.44 -4.28
C TYR A 105 -13.15 9.82 -4.30
N GLU A 106 -12.72 10.46 -5.39
CA GLU A 106 -11.35 10.91 -5.61
C GLU A 106 -10.84 11.85 -4.50
N SER A 107 -11.70 12.70 -3.94
CA SER A 107 -11.33 13.57 -2.81
C SER A 107 -10.97 12.77 -1.55
N GLU A 108 -11.73 11.71 -1.24
CA GLU A 108 -11.49 10.86 -0.07
C GLU A 108 -10.19 10.06 -0.25
N ARG A 109 -9.92 9.60 -1.48
CA ARG A 109 -8.65 8.96 -1.86
C ARG A 109 -7.45 9.84 -1.55
N LEU A 110 -7.44 11.05 -2.13
CA LEU A 110 -6.34 12.00 -1.99
C LEU A 110 -6.16 12.42 -0.53
N ASN A 111 -7.26 12.61 0.20
CA ASN A 111 -7.23 12.92 1.63
C ASN A 111 -6.60 11.79 2.47
N LEU A 112 -6.92 10.53 2.18
CA LEU A 112 -6.33 9.38 2.87
C LEU A 112 -4.80 9.37 2.72
N ILE A 113 -4.29 9.54 1.49
CA ILE A 113 -2.85 9.54 1.20
C ILE A 113 -2.15 10.69 1.90
N VAL A 114 -2.68 11.91 1.76
CA VAL A 114 -2.14 13.10 2.41
C VAL A 114 -2.05 12.88 3.92
N THR A 115 -3.10 12.34 4.52
CA THR A 115 -3.17 12.09 5.97
C THR A 115 -2.19 11.02 6.42
N MET A 116 -2.12 9.87 5.72
CA MET A 116 -1.20 8.79 6.04
C MET A 116 0.26 9.23 5.92
N ILE A 117 0.60 10.01 4.89
CA ILE A 117 1.93 10.59 4.76
C ILE A 117 2.13 11.63 5.86
N ALA A 118 1.22 12.56 6.09
CA ALA A 118 1.37 13.58 7.12
C ALA A 118 1.62 13.00 8.53
N MET A 119 1.00 11.86 8.84
CA MET A 119 1.15 11.14 10.11
C MET A 119 2.40 10.23 10.19
N GLY A 120 3.18 10.10 9.12
CA GLY A 120 4.37 9.21 9.12
C GLY A 120 4.05 7.72 8.99
N ILE A 121 2.82 7.39 8.58
CA ILE A 121 2.35 6.01 8.39
C ILE A 121 2.76 5.51 7.00
N LEU A 122 2.63 6.34 5.97
CA LEU A 122 2.96 5.99 4.59
C LEU A 122 4.20 6.75 4.11
N ASP A 123 5.12 6.03 3.49
CA ASP A 123 6.23 6.59 2.72
C ASP A 123 6.26 6.00 1.31
N ILE A 124 6.41 6.88 0.32
CA ILE A 124 6.51 6.50 -1.10
C ILE A 124 7.84 6.98 -1.65
N LYS A 125 8.59 6.07 -2.25
CA LYS A 125 9.86 6.35 -2.91
C LYS A 125 9.78 5.95 -4.38
N ILE A 126 10.35 6.79 -5.23
CA ILE A 126 10.41 6.52 -6.66
C ILE A 126 11.74 5.83 -6.99
N ALA A 127 11.67 4.66 -7.61
CA ALA A 127 12.81 3.96 -8.17
C ALA A 127 12.87 4.13 -9.68
N PHE A 128 14.07 4.43 -10.19
CA PHE A 128 14.35 4.54 -11.61
C PHE A 128 15.73 3.97 -11.90
N MET A 129 15.88 3.33 -13.06
CA MET A 129 17.17 2.85 -13.53
C MET A 129 17.68 3.78 -14.62
N GLU A 130 18.73 4.55 -14.32
CA GLU A 130 19.41 5.37 -15.32
C GLU A 130 20.26 4.48 -16.22
N THR A 131 20.10 4.67 -17.53
CA THR A 131 20.91 4.04 -18.57
C THR A 131 21.41 5.11 -19.53
N ASP A 132 22.43 4.79 -20.32
CA ASP A 132 22.95 5.68 -21.37
C ASP A 132 21.87 6.11 -22.39
N THR A 133 20.77 5.36 -22.47
CA THR A 133 19.64 5.59 -23.38
C THR A 133 18.40 6.22 -22.73
N GLY A 134 18.42 6.49 -21.42
CA GLY A 134 17.31 7.07 -20.67
C GLY A 134 16.95 6.33 -19.38
N ILE A 135 15.72 6.56 -18.89
CA ILE A 135 15.23 5.97 -17.64
C ILE A 135 14.41 4.71 -17.94
N ASN A 136 14.86 3.57 -17.42
CA ASN A 136 14.13 2.31 -17.46
C ASN A 136 13.24 2.10 -16.22
N ILE A 137 12.16 1.33 -16.43
CA ILE A 137 11.12 1.07 -15.44
C ILE A 137 11.59 -0.01 -14.46
N TYR A 138 11.43 0.26 -13.16
CA TYR A 138 11.50 -0.76 -12.11
C TYR A 138 10.19 -1.55 -12.10
N HIS A 139 10.22 -2.88 -12.29
CA HIS A 139 8.99 -3.68 -12.54
C HIS A 139 8.81 -4.89 -11.61
N GLU A 140 9.50 -4.88 -10.46
CA GLU A 140 9.32 -5.88 -9.41
C GLU A 140 7.93 -5.79 -8.76
N LYS A 141 7.42 -6.91 -8.26
CA LYS A 141 6.08 -7.02 -7.63
C LYS A 141 6.14 -7.91 -6.41
N ILE A 142 6.83 -7.42 -5.39
CA ILE A 142 7.06 -8.15 -4.14
C ILE A 142 6.46 -7.35 -2.99
N ALA A 143 5.93 -8.07 -2.01
CA ALA A 143 5.48 -7.49 -0.75
C ALA A 143 6.01 -8.30 0.44
N LEU A 144 6.17 -7.62 1.57
CA LEU A 144 6.49 -8.21 2.85
C LEU A 144 5.65 -7.53 3.94
N PHE A 145 5.00 -8.35 4.75
CA PHE A 145 4.22 -7.97 5.92
C PHE A 145 4.89 -8.53 7.16
N GLU A 146 4.81 -7.81 8.26
CA GLU A 146 5.24 -8.27 9.59
C GLU A 146 4.16 -7.92 10.62
N ASP A 147 3.77 -8.89 11.46
CA ASP A 147 2.86 -8.66 12.58
C ASP A 147 3.61 -8.29 13.86
N LYS A 148 2.86 -7.91 14.91
CA LYS A 148 3.43 -7.49 16.20
C LYS A 148 4.20 -8.60 16.95
N TYR A 149 4.10 -9.85 16.51
CA TYR A 149 4.79 -11.00 17.10
C TYR A 149 6.02 -11.41 16.28
N GLY A 150 6.30 -10.71 15.17
CA GLY A 150 7.45 -10.97 14.31
C GLY A 150 7.20 -12.03 13.23
N ASN A 151 5.96 -12.53 13.09
CA ASN A 151 5.60 -13.42 11.99
C ASN A 151 5.58 -12.63 10.69
N LYS A 152 5.97 -13.27 9.59
CA LYS A 152 6.04 -12.60 8.28
C LYS A 152 5.24 -13.32 7.23
N ILE A 153 4.60 -12.52 6.38
CA ILE A 153 3.96 -12.98 5.15
C ILE A 153 4.62 -12.21 4.01
N GLY A 154 5.14 -12.91 3.02
CA GLY A 154 5.56 -12.32 1.75
C GLY A 154 4.64 -12.75 0.63
N PHE A 155 4.54 -11.96 -0.43
CA PHE A 155 4.01 -12.45 -1.71
C PHE A 155 4.83 -11.94 -2.89
N ASN A 156 4.77 -12.71 -3.97
CA ASN A 156 5.26 -12.32 -5.30
C ASN A 156 4.22 -12.74 -6.34
N GLY A 157 4.11 -12.00 -7.43
CA GLY A 157 3.21 -12.36 -8.52
C GLY A 157 3.04 -11.26 -9.57
N SER A 158 1.97 -11.37 -10.35
CA SER A 158 1.67 -10.41 -11.41
C SER A 158 1.00 -9.13 -10.90
N LEU A 159 0.46 -9.16 -9.67
CA LEU A 159 -0.39 -8.12 -9.11
C LEU A 159 0.31 -6.75 -9.08
N ASN A 160 -0.27 -5.78 -9.81
CA ASN A 160 0.05 -4.37 -9.67
C ASN A 160 -0.81 -3.70 -8.60
N GLU A 161 -0.28 -2.63 -8.02
CA GLU A 161 -0.94 -1.86 -6.96
C GLU A 161 -1.81 -0.75 -7.60
N SER A 162 -2.87 -1.17 -8.28
CA SER A 162 -3.86 -0.27 -8.91
C SER A 162 -5.25 -0.88 -8.82
N GLU A 163 -6.30 -0.07 -8.97
CA GLU A 163 -7.68 -0.61 -9.03
C GLU A 163 -7.85 -1.67 -10.12
N ASN A 164 -7.28 -1.43 -11.31
CA ASN A 164 -7.33 -2.41 -12.39
C ASN A 164 -6.63 -3.72 -12.01
N GLY A 165 -5.47 -3.64 -11.35
CA GLY A 165 -4.78 -4.83 -10.84
C GLY A 165 -5.64 -5.58 -9.82
N LEU A 166 -6.27 -4.89 -8.88
CA LEU A 166 -7.03 -5.53 -7.82
C LEU A 166 -8.40 -6.07 -8.26
N LYS A 167 -9.06 -5.48 -9.26
CA LYS A 167 -10.46 -5.80 -9.60
C LYS A 167 -10.71 -6.28 -11.02
N ASN A 168 -9.92 -5.84 -12.00
CA ASN A 168 -10.27 -5.99 -13.41
C ASN A 168 -9.33 -6.92 -14.17
N ASN A 169 -8.09 -7.07 -13.70
CA ASN A 169 -7.09 -7.90 -14.33
C ASN A 169 -7.15 -9.33 -13.81
N PHE A 170 -6.76 -10.26 -14.68
CA PHE A 170 -6.34 -11.57 -14.24
C PHE A 170 -4.98 -11.46 -13.55
N GLU A 171 -4.91 -11.80 -12.27
CA GLU A 171 -3.72 -11.71 -11.44
C GLU A 171 -3.52 -13.01 -10.65
N SER A 172 -2.25 -13.36 -10.42
CA SER A 172 -1.86 -14.51 -9.61
C SER A 172 -0.75 -14.10 -8.67
N ILE A 173 -0.86 -14.48 -7.41
CA ILE A 173 0.19 -14.31 -6.40
C ILE A 173 0.45 -15.63 -5.67
N ASP A 174 1.72 -15.84 -5.32
CA ASP A 174 2.15 -16.91 -4.41
C ASP A 174 2.57 -16.27 -3.08
N THR A 175 2.18 -16.89 -1.97
CA THR A 175 2.47 -16.41 -0.62
C THR A 175 3.53 -17.26 0.08
N TYR A 176 4.26 -16.64 1.00
CA TYR A 176 5.32 -17.26 1.78
C TYR A 176 5.16 -16.84 3.24
N CYS A 177 5.14 -17.79 4.16
CA CYS A 177 4.99 -17.52 5.60
C CYS A 177 6.23 -17.97 6.37
N SER A 178 6.64 -17.21 7.38
CA SER A 178 7.72 -17.58 8.33
C SER A 178 7.39 -17.19 9.76
#